data_AF-A0A960LP71-F1
#
_entry.id   AF-A0A960LP71-F1
#
_cell.length_a   1.000
_cell.length_b   1.000
_cell.length_c   1.000
_cell.angle_alpha   90.00
_cell.angle_beta   90.00
_cell.angle_gamma   90.00
#
_symmetry.space_group_name_H-M   'P 1'
#
loop_
_entity.id
_entity.type
_entity.pdbx_description
1 polymer ?
#
loop_
_entity_poly.entity_id
_entity_poly.type
_entity_poly.pdbx_seq_one_letter_code
_entity_poly.pdbx_strand_id
1 'polypeptide(L)' 'MTVSLVIVRVGSTALMMTGLSWDTASFQSYSAFFGVGFTTKEAELVVDHPIRRRIIRDLILAGNVGLT' A
#
# COMPACT_ATOMS: atom_id res chain seq x y z
N MET A 1 5.98 11.53 -10.21
CA MET A 1 4.96 12.44 -9.62
C MET A 1 3.51 12.08 -9.99
N THR A 2 2.98 12.38 -11.19
CA THR A 2 1.54 12.11 -11.49
C THR A 2 1.21 10.62 -11.51
N VAL A 3 2.06 9.80 -12.12
CA VAL A 3 1.87 8.34 -12.20
C VAL A 3 1.95 7.69 -10.82
N SER A 4 2.91 8.12 -10.01
CA SER A 4 3.12 7.68 -8.63
C SER A 4 1.89 7.91 -7.76
N LEU A 5 1.26 9.08 -7.86
CA LEU A 5 0.03 9.41 -7.12
C LEU A 5 -1.16 8.54 -7.55
N VAL A 6 -1.27 8.22 -8.85
CA VAL A 6 -2.31 7.32 -9.35
C VAL A 6 -2.12 5.91 -8.79
N ILE A 7 -0.89 5.38 -8.81
CA ILE A 7 -0.59 4.04 -8.27
C ILE A 7 -0.94 3.97 -6.78
N VAL A 8 -0.51 4.97 -6.00
CA VAL A 8 -0.85 5.03 -4.58
C VAL A 8 -2.37 5.10 -4.39
N ARG A 9 -3.08 5.94 -5.14
CA ARG A 9 -4.54 6.09 -5.02
C ARG A 9 -5.29 4.79 -5.33
N VAL A 10 -4.84 4.05 -6.36
CA VAL A 10 -5.39 2.74 -6.71
C VAL A 10 -5.12 1.73 -5.60
N GLY A 11 -3.89 1.70 -5.08
CA GLY A 11 -3.50 0.87 -3.93
C GLY A 11 -4.36 1.15 -2.70
N SER A 12 -4.56 2.42 -2.35
CA SER A 12 -5.37 2.83 -1.20
C SER A 12 -6.82 2.39 -1.36
N THR A 13 -7.37 2.54 -2.55
CA THR A 13 -8.75 2.13 -2.85
C THR A 13 -8.90 0.61 -2.75
N ALA A 14 -7.96 -0.14 -3.30
CA ALA A 14 -7.94 -1.60 -3.23
C ALA A 14 -7.83 -2.11 -1.78
N LEU A 15 -6.97 -1.48 -0.96
CA LEU A 15 -6.88 -1.78 0.47
C LEU A 15 -8.18 -1.43 1.22
N MET A 16 -8.81 -0.30 0.89
CA MET A 16 -10.10 0.08 1.49
C MET A 16 -11.19 -0.96 1.19
N MET A 17 -11.21 -1.51 -0.02
CA MET A 17 -12.15 -2.57 -0.43
C MET A 17 -11.98 -3.86 0.37
N THR A 18 -10.83 -4.08 1.02
CA THR A 18 -10.62 -5.22 1.93
C THR A 18 -11.10 -4.95 3.36
N GLY A 19 -11.72 -3.79 3.63
CA GLY A 19 -12.24 -3.42 4.95
C GLY A 19 -11.30 -2.57 5.81
N LEU A 20 -10.22 -2.02 5.25
CA LEU A 20 -9.41 -1.02 5.96
C LEU A 20 -10.07 0.35 5.91
N SER A 21 -9.89 1.15 6.97
CA SER A 21 -10.28 2.56 6.94
C SER A 21 -9.45 3.33 5.91
N TRP A 22 -10.00 4.43 5.41
CA TRP A 22 -9.32 5.27 4.41
C TRP A 22 -7.94 5.76 4.91
N ASP A 23 -7.86 6.24 6.15
CA ASP A 23 -6.59 6.69 6.75
C ASP A 23 -5.53 5.60 6.74
N THR A 24 -5.87 4.39 7.22
CA THR A 24 -4.93 3.26 7.25
C THR A 24 -4.57 2.80 5.84
N ALA A 25 -5.54 2.68 4.93
CA ALA A 25 -5.30 2.25 3.56
C ALA A 25 -4.42 3.23 2.76
N SER A 26 -4.65 4.54 2.97
CA SER A 26 -3.87 5.60 2.34
C SER A 26 -2.45 5.62 2.84
N PHE A 27 -2.27 5.68 4.16
CA PHE A 27 -0.95 5.65 4.78
C PHE A 27 -0.18 4.40 4.37
N GLN A 28 -0.85 3.24 4.36
CA GLN A 28 -0.19 1.99 4.00
C GLN A 28 0.28 1.94 2.55
N SER A 29 -0.52 2.49 1.63
CA SER A 29 -0.16 2.54 0.21
C SER A 29 1.01 3.48 -0.05
N TYR A 30 1.08 4.61 0.65
CA TYR A 30 2.24 5.51 0.60
C TYR A 30 3.52 4.82 1.11
N SER A 31 3.46 4.20 2.28
CA SER A 31 4.63 3.53 2.87
C SER A 31 5.10 2.34 2.04
N ALA A 32 4.18 1.56 1.46
CA ALA A 32 4.51 0.49 0.52
C ALA A 32 5.18 1.01 -0.75
N PHE A 33 4.62 2.05 -1.35
CA PHE A 33 5.11 2.60 -2.62
C PHE A 33 6.47 3.29 -2.47
N PHE A 34 6.66 4.08 -1.41
CA PHE A 34 7.92 4.78 -1.19
C PHE A 34 8.98 3.96 -0.43
N GLY A 35 8.65 2.72 -0.03
CA GLY A 35 9.58 1.82 0.65
C GLY A 35 9.98 2.25 2.06
N VAL A 36 9.17 3.08 2.72
CA VAL A 36 9.51 3.71 4.03
C VAL A 36 9.28 2.76 5.21
N GLY A 37 8.77 1.55 4.98
CA GLY A 37 8.47 0.56 6.01
C GLY A 37 7.23 0.88 6.84
N PHE A 38 6.85 -0.04 7.72
CA PHE A 38 5.66 0.04 8.57
C PHE A 38 6.03 -0.09 10.04
N THR A 39 5.15 0.39 10.91
CA THR A 39 5.15 -0.08 12.30
C THR A 39 4.65 -1.52 12.37
N THR A 40 5.09 -2.31 13.34
CA THR A 40 4.78 -3.75 13.45
C THR A 40 3.27 -4.03 13.43
N LYS A 41 2.48 -3.19 14.10
CA LYS A 41 1.01 -3.30 14.15
C LYS A 41 0.35 -3.09 12.79
N GLU A 42 0.86 -2.16 11.98
CA GLU A 42 0.31 -1.92 10.64
C GLU A 42 0.68 -3.04 9.66
N ALA A 43 1.87 -3.60 9.81
CA ALA A 43 2.29 -4.76 9.04
C ALA A 43 1.38 -5.98 9.33
N GLU A 44 1.03 -6.23 10.60
CA GLU A 44 0.09 -7.31 10.98
C GLU A 44 -1.26 -7.18 10.27
N LEU A 45 -1.83 -5.96 10.22
CA LEU A 45 -3.12 -5.70 9.55
C LEU A 45 -3.13 -6.04 8.04
N VAL A 46 -1.97 -6.00 7.40
CA VAL A 46 -1.78 -6.36 5.99
C VAL A 46 -1.49 -7.84 5.83
N VAL A 47 -0.59 -8.37 6.65
CA VAL A 47 -0.04 -9.73 6.49
C VAL A 47 -1.08 -10.79 6.85
N ASP A 48 -1.99 -10.48 7.78
CA ASP A 48 -3.06 -11.37 8.21
C ASP A 48 -4.11 -11.64 7.10
N HIS A 49 -4.20 -10.75 6.10
CA HIS A 49 -5.15 -10.90 4.99
C HIS A 49 -4.42 -11.17 3.65
N PRO A 50 -4.60 -12.34 3.00
CA PRO A 50 -3.83 -12.73 1.82
C PRO A 50 -3.96 -11.74 0.64
N ILE A 51 -5.13 -11.12 0.48
CA ILE A 51 -5.35 -10.10 -0.57
C ILE A 51 -4.61 -8.80 -0.26
N ARG A 52 -4.62 -8.32 1.01
CA ARG A 52 -3.91 -7.08 1.40
C ARG A 52 -2.41 -7.24 1.20
N ARG A 53 -1.87 -8.40 1.60
CA ARG A 53 -0.48 -8.77 1.38
C ARG A 53 -0.07 -8.71 -0.10
N ARG A 54 -0.96 -9.14 -1.00
CA ARG A 54 -0.69 -9.09 -2.45
C ARG A 54 -0.65 -7.64 -2.96
N ILE A 55 -1.63 -6.81 -2.57
CA ILE A 55 -1.69 -5.39 -2.94
C ILE A 55 -0.43 -4.65 -2.48
N ILE A 56 -0.01 -4.84 -1.23
CA ILE A 56 1.20 -4.19 -0.68
C ILE A 56 2.46 -4.66 -1.40
N ARG A 57 2.56 -5.95 -1.74
CA ARG A 57 3.70 -6.47 -2.49
C ARG A 57 3.81 -5.84 -3.88
N ASP A 58 2.68 -5.69 -4.57
CA ASP A 58 2.63 -5.07 -5.89
C ASP A 58 2.99 -3.57 -5.82
N LEU A 59 2.53 -2.86 -4.78
CA LEU A 59 2.90 -1.46 -4.50
C LEU A 59 4.40 -1.30 -4.25
N ILE A 60 5.01 -2.17 -3.43
CA ILE A 60 6.45 -2.16 -3.16
C ILE A 60 7.24 -2.38 -4.45
N LEU A 61 6.81 -3.35 -5.27
CA LEU A 61 7.46 -3.63 -6.55
C LEU A 61 7.36 -2.42 -7.49
N ALA A 62 6.17 -1.81 -7.60
CA ALA A 62 5.94 -0.63 -8.43
C ALA A 62 6.81 0.56 -7.99
N GLY A 63 6.95 0.78 -6.68
CA GLY A 63 7.83 1.80 -6.12
C GLY A 63 9.32 1.58 -6.43
N ASN A 64 9.79 0.35 -6.26
CA ASN A 64 11.20 -0.02 -6.49
C ASN A 64 11.60 -0.06 -7.97
N VAL A 65 10.66 -0.28 -8.89
CA VAL A 65 10.91 -0.25 -10.36
C VAL A 65 11.19 1.17 -10.88
N GLY A 66 11.14 2.19 -10.02
CA GLY A 66 11.54 3.56 -10.37
C GLY A 66 10.38 4.41 -10.89
N LEU A 67 9.13 4.05 -10.63
CA LEU A 67 7.94 4.89 -10.90
C LEU A 67 7.78 6.06 -9.92
N THR A 68 8.87 6.55 -9.32
CA THR A 68 8.88 7.68 -8.37
C THR A 68 9.09 9.01 -9.09
#